data_AF-A0A1S3S1A4-F1
#
_entry.id   AF-A0A1S3S1A4-F1
#
_cell.length_a   1.000
_cell.length_b   1.000
_cell.length_c   1.000
_cell.angle_alpha   90.00
_cell.angle_beta   90.00
_cell.angle_gamma   90.00
#
_symmetry.space_group_name_H-M   'P 1'
#
loop_
_entity.id
_entity.type
_entity.pdbx_description
1 polymer ?
#
loop_
_entity_poly.entity_id
_entity_poly.type
_entity_poly.pdbx_seq_one_letter_code
_entity_poly.pdbx_strand_id
1 'polypeptide(L)'
;STSDFCVSPDKFIANRTKEFLSAEVTHYYLYCSQSLPNPFQQSLTIFQRSLTTMQIQIQGLLQFSVPVFPTAERDLLGIQRLLNSTEFNLNQLTALLDCRGLHKNYLDGLMGVCYDGVEGLLYLCLFSLLSVSAFCVMLCAIPRAWTLITSRNRDYDDIDEEDPFNPQARHMAFNPSRASHVHSFCSYSSSLDSQASPHPPPQTAAILPTSEYM
;
A
#
# COMPACT_ATOMS: atom_id res chain seq x y z
N SER A 1 -16.44 0.70 -3.52
CA SER A 1 -15.05 1.06 -3.18
C SER A 1 -14.63 0.40 -1.87
N THR A 2 -13.33 0.37 -1.54
CA THR A 2 -12.83 -0.21 -0.27
C THR A 2 -13.46 0.47 0.97
N SER A 3 -13.78 1.77 0.86
CA SER A 3 -14.52 2.50 1.88
C SER A 3 -15.91 1.89 2.17
N ASP A 4 -16.69 1.55 1.14
CA ASP A 4 -18.03 0.95 1.32
C ASP A 4 -17.95 -0.44 1.96
N PHE A 5 -16.88 -1.19 1.65
CA PHE A 5 -16.59 -2.47 2.27
C PHE A 5 -16.34 -2.30 3.77
N CYS A 6 -15.53 -1.33 4.20
CA CYS A 6 -15.26 -1.10 5.62
C CYS A 6 -16.46 -0.57 6.41
N VAL A 7 -17.41 0.12 5.76
CA VAL A 7 -18.65 0.61 6.41
C VAL A 7 -19.69 -0.50 6.55
N SER A 8 -19.83 -1.37 5.55
CA SER A 8 -20.85 -2.41 5.56
C SER A 8 -20.35 -3.69 4.87
N PRO A 9 -19.43 -4.44 5.50
CA PRO A 9 -18.72 -5.52 4.84
C PRO A 9 -19.65 -6.68 4.47
N ASP A 10 -20.59 -7.04 5.35
CA ASP A 10 -21.56 -8.10 5.10
C ASP A 10 -22.45 -7.80 3.88
N LYS A 11 -22.98 -6.57 3.81
CA LYS A 11 -23.82 -6.12 2.69
C LYS A 11 -23.03 -6.04 1.40
N PHE A 12 -21.77 -5.58 1.48
CA PHE A 12 -20.88 -5.53 0.33
C PHE A 12 -20.63 -6.94 -0.22
N ILE A 13 -20.26 -7.90 0.62
CA ILE A 13 -20.03 -9.28 0.18
C ILE A 13 -21.32 -9.90 -0.37
N ALA A 14 -22.45 -9.78 0.35
CA ALA A 14 -23.72 -10.33 -0.11
C ALA A 14 -24.18 -9.77 -1.46
N ASN A 15 -23.94 -8.48 -1.71
CA ASN A 15 -24.27 -7.88 -3.00
C ASN A 15 -23.34 -8.37 -4.12
N ARG A 16 -22.06 -8.61 -3.81
CA ARG A 16 -21.07 -9.09 -4.79
C ARG A 16 -21.21 -10.58 -5.09
N THR A 17 -21.64 -11.39 -4.13
CA THR A 17 -21.81 -12.85 -4.30
C THR A 17 -23.17 -13.26 -4.85
N LYS A 18 -24.12 -12.32 -4.96
CA LYS A 18 -25.51 -12.56 -5.35
C LYS A 18 -25.69 -13.31 -6.68
N GLU A 19 -24.77 -13.14 -7.63
CA GLU A 19 -24.88 -13.73 -8.97
C GLU A 19 -24.46 -15.21 -9.02
N PHE A 20 -23.64 -15.68 -8.07
CA PHE A 20 -23.04 -17.01 -8.12
C PHE A 20 -23.21 -17.84 -6.84
N LEU A 21 -23.57 -17.23 -5.71
CA LEU A 21 -23.87 -17.93 -4.46
C LEU A 21 -25.31 -17.68 -4.03
N SER A 22 -25.92 -18.72 -3.46
CA SER A 22 -27.20 -18.59 -2.76
C SER A 22 -27.04 -17.65 -1.55
N ALA A 23 -28.08 -16.85 -1.28
CA ALA A 23 -28.13 -15.96 -0.14
C ALA A 23 -27.97 -16.72 1.19
N GLU A 24 -28.47 -17.96 1.26
CA GLU A 24 -28.37 -18.83 2.44
C GLU A 24 -26.92 -19.23 2.74
N VAL A 25 -26.18 -19.65 1.70
CA VAL A 25 -24.76 -20.03 1.82
C VAL A 25 -23.91 -18.82 2.23
N THR A 26 -24.19 -17.66 1.62
CA THR A 26 -23.51 -16.42 1.98
C THR A 26 -23.77 -16.04 3.44
N HIS A 27 -25.02 -16.12 3.89
CA HIS A 27 -25.40 -15.83 5.28
C HIS A 27 -24.74 -16.80 6.27
N TYR A 28 -24.64 -18.09 5.92
CA TYR A 28 -23.96 -19.11 6.73
C TYR A 28 -22.49 -18.76 7.01
N TYR A 29 -21.73 -18.36 5.98
CA TYR A 29 -20.32 -18.01 6.15
C TYR A 29 -20.08 -16.63 6.76
N LEU A 30 -20.98 -15.66 6.53
CA LEU A 30 -20.84 -14.31 7.08
C LEU A 30 -21.12 -14.26 8.58
N TYR A 31 -22.16 -14.94 9.07
CA TYR A 31 -22.56 -14.85 10.49
C TYR A 31 -22.08 -16.02 11.34
N CYS A 32 -21.89 -17.20 10.76
CA CYS A 32 -21.41 -18.41 11.43
C CYS A 32 -22.05 -18.65 12.82
N SER A 33 -23.38 -18.49 12.89
CA SER A 33 -24.15 -18.64 14.13
C SER A 33 -24.45 -20.12 14.43
N GLN A 34 -24.46 -20.51 15.70
CA GLN A 34 -24.82 -21.88 16.12
C GLN A 34 -26.25 -22.29 15.73
N SER A 35 -27.14 -21.34 15.50
CA SER A 35 -28.52 -21.59 15.07
C SER A 35 -28.67 -21.87 13.58
N LEU A 36 -27.63 -21.66 12.77
CA LEU A 36 -27.70 -21.88 11.33
C LEU A 36 -27.23 -23.30 11.00
N PRO A 37 -28.08 -24.17 10.43
CA PRO A 37 -27.65 -25.47 9.97
C PRO A 37 -26.70 -25.32 8.78
N ASN A 38 -25.76 -26.26 8.63
CA ASN A 38 -24.86 -26.25 7.49
C ASN A 38 -25.66 -26.61 6.22
N PRO A 39 -25.66 -25.76 5.17
CA PRO A 39 -26.42 -26.02 3.94
C PRO A 39 -25.97 -27.30 3.21
N PHE A 40 -24.75 -27.77 3.46
CA PHE A 40 -24.19 -29.00 2.90
C PHE A 40 -24.42 -30.24 3.78
N GLN A 41 -25.02 -30.08 4.96
CA GLN A 41 -25.17 -31.16 5.94
C GLN A 41 -25.95 -32.35 5.38
N GLN A 42 -27.01 -32.11 4.61
CA GLN A 42 -27.80 -33.18 4.03
C GLN A 42 -26.97 -34.02 3.05
N SER A 43 -26.24 -33.38 2.13
CA SER A 43 -25.38 -34.05 1.16
C SER A 43 -24.23 -34.82 1.84
N LEU A 44 -23.61 -34.22 2.85
CA LEU A 44 -22.56 -34.86 3.65
C LEU A 44 -23.09 -36.10 4.38
N THR A 45 -24.27 -35.99 4.99
CA THR A 45 -24.91 -37.11 5.70
C THR A 45 -25.25 -38.26 4.75
N ILE A 46 -25.77 -37.96 3.55
CA ILE A 46 -26.08 -38.97 2.54
C ILE A 46 -24.81 -39.70 2.11
N PHE A 47 -23.73 -38.95 1.82
CA PHE A 47 -22.47 -39.55 1.40
C PHE A 47 -21.83 -40.39 2.51
N GLN A 48 -21.84 -39.88 3.75
CA GLN A 48 -21.33 -40.61 4.90
C GLN A 48 -22.10 -41.92 5.11
N ARG A 49 -23.44 -41.89 5.02
CA ARG A 49 -24.28 -43.09 5.14
C ARG A 49 -24.03 -44.11 4.03
N SER A 50 -23.82 -43.63 2.80
CA SER A 50 -23.45 -44.46 1.65
C SER A 50 -22.13 -45.17 1.90
N LEU A 51 -21.08 -44.44 2.31
CA LEU A 51 -19.79 -45.02 2.64
C LEU A 51 -19.88 -46.07 3.75
N THR A 52 -20.56 -45.77 4.85
CA THR A 52 -20.71 -46.72 5.96
C THR A 52 -21.43 -47.99 5.51
N THR A 53 -22.45 -47.87 4.64
CA THR A 53 -23.16 -49.03 4.09
C THR A 53 -22.25 -49.88 3.20
N MET A 54 -21.46 -49.26 2.32
CA MET A 54 -20.48 -49.96 1.49
C MET A 54 -19.41 -50.66 2.35
N GLN A 55 -18.94 -50.00 3.41
CA GLN A 55 -17.95 -50.57 4.34
C GLN A 55 -18.49 -51.84 5.01
N ILE A 56 -19.74 -51.81 5.48
CA ILE A 56 -20.42 -52.96 6.10
C ILE A 56 -20.58 -54.10 5.09
N GLN A 57 -21.01 -53.79 3.85
CA GLN A 57 -21.17 -54.80 2.80
C GLN A 57 -19.84 -55.50 2.48
N ILE A 58 -18.74 -54.74 2.35
CA ILE A 58 -17.42 -55.30 2.05
C ILE A 58 -16.88 -56.11 3.21
N GLN A 59 -17.04 -55.62 4.45
CA GLN A 59 -16.64 -56.36 5.64
C GLN A 59 -17.39 -57.70 5.74
N GLY A 60 -18.68 -57.72 5.39
CA GLY A 60 -19.49 -58.93 5.29
C GLY A 60 -18.98 -59.88 4.20
N LEU A 61 -18.72 -59.38 2.99
CA LEU A 61 -18.20 -60.21 1.89
C LEU A 61 -16.81 -60.77 2.21
N LEU A 62 -15.96 -60.03 2.91
CA LEU A 62 -14.67 -60.52 3.41
C LEU A 62 -14.83 -61.67 4.41
N GLN A 63 -15.81 -61.59 5.32
CA GLN A 63 -16.05 -62.68 6.28
C GLN A 63 -16.69 -63.93 5.65
N PHE A 64 -17.65 -63.76 4.73
CA PHE A 64 -18.46 -64.87 4.23
C PHE A 64 -17.97 -65.45 2.90
N SER A 65 -17.44 -64.63 1.99
CA SER A 65 -17.14 -65.05 0.61
C SER A 65 -15.67 -65.43 0.39
N VAL A 66 -14.73 -64.78 1.09
CA VAL A 66 -13.29 -65.08 0.96
C VAL A 66 -12.92 -66.52 1.32
N PRO A 67 -13.52 -67.17 2.35
CA PRO A 67 -13.25 -68.58 2.64
C PRO A 67 -13.62 -69.52 1.48
N VAL A 68 -14.54 -69.10 0.62
CA VAL A 68 -15.07 -69.90 -0.51
C VAL A 68 -14.38 -69.51 -1.82
N PHE A 69 -14.03 -68.23 -2.00
CA PHE A 69 -13.40 -67.68 -3.21
C PHE A 69 -12.16 -66.83 -2.84
N PRO A 70 -10.99 -67.46 -2.63
CA PRO A 70 -9.79 -66.76 -2.14
C PRO A 70 -9.17 -65.79 -3.16
N THR A 71 -9.48 -65.94 -4.45
CA THR A 71 -9.01 -65.02 -5.50
C THR A 71 -9.63 -63.62 -5.41
N ALA A 72 -10.82 -63.48 -4.82
CA ALA A 72 -11.50 -62.19 -4.67
C ALA A 72 -10.96 -61.34 -3.50
N GLU A 73 -10.18 -61.92 -2.59
CA GLU A 73 -9.70 -61.23 -1.38
C GLU A 73 -8.92 -59.95 -1.69
N ARG A 74 -8.03 -59.98 -2.70
CA ARG A 74 -7.23 -58.81 -3.07
C ARG A 74 -8.08 -57.64 -3.55
N ASP A 75 -9.16 -57.93 -4.30
CA ASP A 75 -10.05 -56.90 -4.83
C ASP A 75 -10.86 -56.27 -3.70
N LEU A 76 -11.39 -57.08 -2.77
CA LEU A 76 -12.10 -56.57 -1.59
C LEU A 76 -11.21 -55.73 -0.68
N LEU A 77 -9.96 -56.16 -0.43
CA LEU A 77 -9.00 -55.37 0.33
C LEU A 77 -8.61 -54.07 -0.42
N GLY A 78 -8.58 -54.09 -1.75
CA GLY A 78 -8.41 -52.90 -2.59
C GLY A 78 -9.52 -51.88 -2.37
N ILE A 79 -10.77 -52.34 -2.42
CA ILE A 79 -11.93 -51.46 -2.20
C ILE A 79 -11.97 -50.97 -0.74
N GLN A 80 -11.60 -51.78 0.25
CA GLN A 80 -11.54 -51.34 1.64
C GLN A 80 -10.51 -50.22 1.87
N ARG A 81 -9.34 -50.29 1.20
CA ARG A 81 -8.38 -49.17 1.21
C ARG A 81 -8.96 -47.92 0.55
N LEU A 82 -9.68 -48.07 -0.56
CA LEU A 82 -10.32 -46.96 -1.25
C LEU A 82 -11.39 -46.30 -0.38
N LEU A 83 -12.23 -47.09 0.29
CA LEU A 83 -13.24 -46.61 1.22
C LEU A 83 -12.62 -45.83 2.39
N ASN A 84 -11.56 -46.36 3.00
CA ASN A 84 -10.85 -45.69 4.10
C ASN A 84 -10.25 -44.34 3.65
N SER A 85 -9.64 -44.30 2.45
CA SER A 85 -9.17 -43.06 1.86
C SER A 85 -10.33 -42.08 1.60
N THR A 86 -11.46 -42.57 1.11
CA THR A 86 -12.64 -41.73 0.81
C THR A 86 -13.27 -41.17 2.08
N GLU A 87 -13.32 -41.96 3.17
CA GLU A 87 -13.77 -41.53 4.49
C GLU A 87 -12.89 -40.40 5.05
N PHE A 88 -11.56 -40.56 4.97
CA PHE A 88 -10.63 -39.51 5.37
C PHE A 88 -10.84 -38.21 4.58
N ASN A 89 -10.94 -38.32 3.25
CA ASN A 89 -11.18 -37.17 2.38
C ASN A 89 -12.51 -36.48 2.67
N LEU A 90 -13.57 -37.24 2.98
CA LEU A 90 -14.86 -36.67 3.39
C LEU A 90 -14.76 -35.91 4.71
N ASN A 91 -14.04 -36.45 5.69
CA ASN A 91 -13.85 -35.78 6.97
C ASN A 91 -13.08 -34.47 6.79
N GLN A 92 -12.04 -34.47 5.94
CA GLN A 92 -11.31 -33.26 5.59
C GLN A 92 -12.21 -32.24 4.85
N LEU A 93 -13.00 -32.68 3.88
CA LEU A 93 -13.93 -31.82 3.16
C LEU A 93 -14.99 -31.21 4.10
N THR A 94 -15.49 -31.99 5.06
CA THR A 94 -16.45 -31.54 6.07
C THR A 94 -15.86 -30.41 6.91
N ALA A 95 -14.59 -30.52 7.31
CA ALA A 95 -13.89 -29.46 8.03
C ALA A 95 -13.68 -28.20 7.18
N LEU A 96 -13.44 -28.34 5.87
CA LEU A 96 -13.31 -27.20 4.95
C LEU A 96 -14.64 -26.48 4.69
N LEU A 97 -15.75 -27.21 4.73
CA LEU A 97 -17.10 -26.65 4.57
C LEU A 97 -17.63 -25.98 5.85
N ASP A 98 -16.95 -26.14 6.99
CA ASP A 98 -17.31 -25.49 8.24
C ASP A 98 -17.21 -23.96 8.12
N CYS A 99 -18.22 -23.24 8.64
CA CYS A 99 -18.25 -21.78 8.55
C CYS A 99 -17.08 -21.15 9.31
N ARG A 100 -16.60 -21.82 10.37
CA ARG A 100 -15.63 -21.26 11.31
C ARG A 100 -14.29 -20.92 10.68
N GLY A 101 -13.83 -21.75 9.74
CA GLY A 101 -12.57 -21.54 9.03
C GLY A 101 -12.65 -20.30 8.14
N LEU A 102 -13.66 -20.24 7.27
CA LEU A 102 -13.81 -19.14 6.32
C LEU A 102 -14.21 -17.83 7.01
N HIS A 103 -15.10 -17.88 8.01
CA HIS A 103 -15.51 -16.73 8.81
C HIS A 103 -14.30 -16.09 9.53
N LYS A 104 -13.39 -16.91 10.06
CA LYS A 104 -12.15 -16.40 10.65
C LYS A 104 -11.28 -15.68 9.62
N ASN A 105 -11.10 -16.26 8.43
CA ASN A 105 -10.33 -15.62 7.36
C ASN A 105 -11.00 -14.33 6.84
N TYR A 106 -12.33 -14.30 6.83
CA TYR A 106 -13.11 -13.10 6.52
C TYR A 106 -12.86 -11.99 7.53
N LEU A 107 -12.96 -12.27 8.83
CA LEU A 107 -12.70 -11.28 9.87
C LEU A 107 -11.25 -10.81 9.89
N ASP A 108 -10.30 -11.71 9.68
CA ASP A 108 -8.87 -11.40 9.61
C ASP A 108 -8.57 -10.47 8.43
N GLY A 109 -9.11 -10.77 7.25
CA GLY A 109 -8.99 -9.89 6.08
C GLY A 109 -9.70 -8.55 6.27
N LEU A 110 -10.87 -8.53 6.92
CA LEU A 110 -11.60 -7.31 7.24
C LEU A 110 -10.78 -6.41 8.19
N MET A 111 -10.22 -6.98 9.25
CA MET A 111 -9.39 -6.25 10.20
C MET A 111 -8.12 -5.73 9.54
N GLY A 112 -7.44 -6.57 8.76
CA GLY A 112 -6.24 -6.20 8.04
C GLY A 112 -6.46 -5.06 7.04
N VAL A 113 -7.58 -5.04 6.31
CA VAL A 113 -7.85 -4.00 5.31
C VAL A 113 -8.38 -2.71 5.95
N CYS A 114 -9.33 -2.82 6.88
CA CYS A 114 -10.09 -1.67 7.36
C CYS A 114 -9.48 -1.00 8.60
N TYR A 115 -8.74 -1.74 9.41
CA TYR A 115 -8.12 -1.22 10.63
C TYR A 115 -6.60 -1.11 10.45
N ASP A 116 -5.91 -2.23 10.28
CA ASP A 116 -4.45 -2.25 10.20
C ASP A 116 -3.94 -1.51 8.95
N GLY A 117 -4.64 -1.65 7.83
CA GLY A 117 -4.31 -0.95 6.58
C GLY A 117 -4.44 0.57 6.69
N VAL A 118 -5.45 1.07 7.42
CA VAL A 118 -5.64 2.51 7.66
C VAL A 118 -4.57 3.05 8.61
N GLU A 119 -4.21 2.28 9.63
CA GLU A 119 -3.11 2.63 10.53
C GLU A 119 -1.77 2.72 9.76
N GLY A 120 -1.47 1.73 8.92
CA GLY A 120 -0.30 1.76 8.05
C GLY A 120 -0.28 2.97 7.11
N LEU A 121 -1.42 3.31 6.51
CA LEU A 121 -1.56 4.49 5.66
C LEU A 121 -1.28 5.79 6.44
N LEU A 122 -1.77 5.89 7.67
CA LEU A 122 -1.52 7.05 8.54
C LEU A 122 -0.01 7.24 8.78
N TYR A 123 0.72 6.17 9.12
CA TYR A 123 2.17 6.26 9.30
C TYR A 123 2.90 6.66 8.02
N LEU A 124 2.50 6.11 6.87
CA LEU A 124 3.09 6.48 5.58
C LEU A 124 2.86 7.96 5.24
N CYS A 125 1.66 8.48 5.51
CA CYS A 125 1.36 9.90 5.33
C CYS A 125 2.22 10.78 6.25
N LEU A 126 2.36 10.43 7.53
CA LEU A 126 3.20 11.18 8.48
C LEU A 126 4.66 11.20 8.04
N PHE A 127 5.22 10.04 7.68
CA PHE A 127 6.59 9.95 7.21
C PHE A 127 6.82 10.73 5.91
N SER A 128 5.84 10.70 4.99
CA SER A 128 5.87 11.50 3.77
C SER A 128 5.95 13.00 4.10
N LEU A 129 5.09 13.50 4.99
CA LEU A 129 5.11 14.91 5.41
C LEU A 129 6.44 15.30 6.08
N LEU A 130 6.97 14.44 6.96
CA LEU A 130 8.27 14.65 7.61
C LEU A 130 9.39 14.71 6.57
N SER A 131 9.40 13.79 5.60
CA SER A 131 10.43 13.77 4.55
C SER A 131 10.36 15.00 3.64
N VAL A 132 9.16 15.44 3.25
CA VAL A 132 8.95 16.70 2.49
C VAL A 132 9.43 17.90 3.31
N SER A 133 9.07 17.97 4.60
CA SER A 133 9.51 19.08 5.47
C SER A 133 11.03 19.13 5.63
N ALA A 134 11.68 17.99 5.84
CA ALA A 134 13.13 17.88 5.96
C ALA A 134 13.82 18.26 4.65
N PHE A 135 13.27 17.84 3.51
CA PHE A 135 13.76 18.22 2.20
C PHE A 135 13.62 19.73 1.95
N CYS A 136 12.48 20.34 2.30
CA CYS A 136 12.29 21.79 2.22
C CYS A 136 13.30 22.53 3.11
N VAL A 137 13.51 22.09 4.35
CA VAL A 137 14.51 22.67 5.26
C VAL A 137 15.91 22.56 4.66
N MET A 138 16.29 21.41 4.11
CA MET A 138 17.58 21.21 3.44
C MET A 138 17.76 22.21 2.29
N LEU A 139 16.77 22.31 1.39
CA LEU A 139 16.81 23.21 0.25
C LEU A 139 16.85 24.71 0.65
N CYS A 140 16.25 25.09 1.78
CA CYS A 140 16.30 26.47 2.26
C CYS A 140 17.56 26.77 3.08
N ALA A 141 18.07 25.80 3.86
CA ALA A 141 19.20 25.99 4.75
C ALA A 141 20.55 25.96 4.00
N ILE A 142 20.71 25.10 2.98
CA ILE A 142 21.98 25.00 2.24
C ILE A 142 22.36 26.32 1.54
N PRO A 143 21.46 27.01 0.79
CA PRO A 143 21.78 28.30 0.18
C PRO A 143 22.03 29.39 1.22
N ARG A 144 21.29 29.38 2.34
CA ARG A 144 21.49 30.34 3.44
C ARG A 144 22.83 30.12 4.14
N ALA A 145 23.23 28.86 4.35
CA ALA A 145 24.55 28.52 4.89
C ALA A 145 25.66 28.92 3.92
N TRP A 146 25.48 28.67 2.62
CA TRP A 146 26.45 29.10 1.60
C TRP A 146 26.63 30.61 1.58
N THR A 147 25.53 31.37 1.53
CA THR A 147 25.57 32.84 1.55
C THR A 147 26.18 33.39 2.84
N LEU A 148 25.86 32.82 4.00
CA LEU A 148 26.47 33.22 5.28
C LEU A 148 27.98 32.96 5.29
N ILE A 149 28.42 31.78 4.86
CA ILE A 149 29.86 31.43 4.79
C ILE A 149 30.59 32.35 3.81
N THR A 150 30.03 32.62 2.63
CA THR A 150 30.61 33.57 1.67
C THR A 150 30.65 35.00 2.21
N SER A 151 29.58 35.47 2.86
CA SER A 151 29.56 36.83 3.45
C SER A 151 30.60 37.00 4.55
N ARG A 152 30.73 36.00 5.44
CA ARG A 152 31.76 35.98 6.47
C ARG A 152 33.15 35.97 5.85
N ASN A 153 33.38 35.17 4.80
CA ASN A 153 34.68 35.14 4.12
C ASN A 153 35.01 36.48 3.46
N ARG A 154 34.02 37.22 2.95
CA ARG A 154 34.21 38.57 2.40
C ARG A 154 34.51 39.62 3.47
N ASP A 155 33.86 39.54 4.63
CA ASP A 155 34.12 40.43 5.78
C ASP A 155 35.54 40.25 6.36
N TYR A 156 36.10 39.04 6.23
CA TYR A 156 37.53 38.79 6.52
C TYR A 156 38.48 39.27 5.41
N ASP A 157 38.00 39.39 4.16
CA ASP A 157 38.76 39.89 3.00
C ASP A 157 38.80 41.44 2.96
N ASP A 158 37.87 42.11 3.64
CA ASP A 158 37.80 43.57 3.86
C ASP A 158 38.59 44.03 5.12
N ILE A 159 39.31 43.13 5.81
CA ILE A 159 40.29 43.54 6.84
C ILE A 159 41.55 44.06 6.12
N ASP A 160 41.58 45.39 5.95
CA ASP A 160 42.58 46.25 5.32
C ASP A 160 43.98 45.63 5.06
N GLU A 161 44.25 45.35 3.78
CA GLU A 161 45.60 45.17 3.22
C GLU A 161 46.47 46.45 3.38
N GLU A 162 45.89 47.57 3.83
CA GLU A 162 46.60 48.79 4.22
C GLU A 162 47.10 48.82 5.69
N ASP A 163 46.92 47.76 6.50
CA ASP A 163 47.56 47.67 7.83
C ASP A 163 49.07 47.37 7.70
N PRO A 164 49.97 48.28 8.13
CA PRO A 164 51.42 48.08 8.08
C PRO A 164 51.94 46.85 8.85
N PHE A 165 51.10 46.22 9.69
CA PHE A 165 51.44 45.03 10.46
C PHE A 165 50.82 43.73 9.94
N ASN A 166 50.14 43.73 8.78
CA ASN A 166 49.56 42.53 8.19
C ASN A 166 50.65 41.55 7.66
N PRO A 167 50.77 40.32 8.18
CA PRO A 167 51.80 39.37 7.77
C PRO A 167 51.60 38.76 6.37
N GLN A 168 50.41 38.89 5.75
CA GLN A 168 50.07 38.21 4.48
C GLN A 168 50.30 39.03 3.20
N ALA A 169 50.46 40.36 3.27
CA ALA A 169 50.59 41.26 2.12
C ALA A 169 51.86 41.08 1.25
N ARG A 170 52.75 40.13 1.57
CA ARG A 170 54.02 39.93 0.83
C ARG A 170 53.94 39.04 -0.41
N HIS A 171 52.80 38.42 -0.73
CA HIS A 171 52.84 37.28 -1.66
C HIS A 171 52.03 37.28 -2.96
N MET A 172 51.02 38.13 -3.22
CA MET A 172 50.24 37.95 -4.46
C MET A 172 49.85 39.23 -5.18
N ALA A 173 50.58 39.53 -6.26
CA ALA A 173 50.16 40.48 -7.28
C ALA A 173 49.17 39.85 -8.27
N PHE A 174 48.10 40.58 -8.55
CA PHE A 174 47.29 40.62 -9.78
C PHE A 174 46.32 39.45 -10.12
N ASN A 175 45.00 39.73 -10.02
CA ASN A 175 44.00 39.24 -11.01
C ASN A 175 42.62 39.94 -10.90
N PRO A 176 42.08 40.59 -11.97
CA PRO A 176 40.79 41.25 -11.93
C PRO A 176 39.72 40.48 -12.73
N SER A 177 38.97 39.54 -12.13
CA SER A 177 37.90 38.84 -12.89
C SER A 177 36.76 38.19 -12.07
N ARG A 178 36.48 38.55 -10.81
CA ARG A 178 35.57 37.71 -9.99
C ARG A 178 34.40 38.37 -9.27
N ALA A 179 33.89 39.50 -9.76
CA ALA A 179 32.72 40.15 -9.21
C ALA A 179 31.57 40.23 -10.22
N SER A 180 30.82 39.15 -10.41
CA SER A 180 29.49 39.23 -11.03
C SER A 180 28.47 38.28 -10.39
N HIS A 181 27.64 38.89 -9.54
CA HIS A 181 26.18 38.77 -9.49
C HIS A 181 25.54 37.38 -9.27
N VAL A 182 25.03 37.12 -8.05
CA VAL A 182 24.10 36.02 -7.76
C VAL A 182 22.88 36.58 -7.01
N HIS A 183 21.76 36.77 -7.73
CA HIS A 183 20.48 37.15 -7.14
C HIS A 183 19.81 35.95 -6.46
N SER A 184 19.39 36.12 -5.20
CA SER A 184 18.70 35.13 -4.38
C SER A 184 17.19 35.16 -4.63
N PHE A 185 16.64 34.08 -5.20
CA PHE A 185 15.24 33.92 -5.59
C PHE A 185 14.34 33.29 -4.50
N CYS A 186 14.49 33.69 -3.24
CA CYS A 186 13.58 33.26 -2.17
C CYS A 186 13.03 34.46 -1.40
N SER A 187 12.20 35.27 -2.05
CA SER A 187 11.28 36.20 -1.39
C SER A 187 9.86 35.88 -1.85
N TYR A 188 9.07 35.25 -0.98
CA TYR A 188 7.65 35.00 -1.22
C TYR A 188 6.87 36.25 -0.79
N SER A 189 6.12 36.82 -1.73
CA SER A 189 5.26 38.00 -1.60
C SER A 189 4.25 37.89 -0.45
N SER A 190 4.10 38.98 0.29
CA SER A 190 2.82 39.35 0.91
C SER A 190 2.49 40.77 0.47
N SER A 191 1.54 40.88 -0.46
CA SER A 191 1.08 42.14 -1.06
C SER A 191 -0.13 42.66 -0.29
N LEU A 192 -0.02 43.86 0.29
CA LEU A 192 -1.17 44.76 0.47
C LEU A 192 -0.71 46.22 0.35
N ASP A 193 -1.41 46.91 -0.56
CA ASP A 193 -1.56 48.35 -0.76
C ASP A 193 -0.42 49.20 -1.36
N SER A 194 -0.76 49.80 -2.50
CA SER A 194 -0.03 50.79 -3.28
C SER A 194 -0.65 52.16 -3.10
N GLN A 195 0.15 53.22 -2.95
CA GLN A 195 0.07 54.44 -3.77
C GLN A 195 1.07 55.51 -3.28
N ALA A 196 1.94 55.96 -4.19
CA ALA A 196 2.21 57.38 -4.47
C ALA A 196 3.42 57.50 -5.41
N SER A 197 3.15 57.87 -6.66
CA SER A 197 4.10 58.55 -7.56
C SER A 197 4.33 59.99 -7.03
N PRO A 198 5.40 60.73 -7.39
CA PRO A 198 5.45 61.40 -8.71
C PRO A 198 6.86 61.63 -9.33
N HIS A 199 7.00 61.18 -10.58
CA HIS A 199 7.46 61.98 -11.74
C HIS A 199 8.95 62.51 -11.81
N PRO A 200 9.40 63.18 -12.91
CA PRO A 200 10.28 62.67 -14.01
C PRO A 200 11.57 63.52 -14.20
N PRO A 201 12.35 63.47 -15.34
CA PRO A 201 12.01 64.19 -16.59
C PRO A 201 12.66 63.55 -17.89
N PRO A 202 12.84 64.24 -19.05
CA PRO A 202 12.40 63.81 -20.41
C PRO A 202 13.62 63.48 -21.33
N GLN A 203 13.54 63.10 -22.61
CA GLN A 203 13.41 63.96 -23.81
C GLN A 203 13.05 63.14 -25.07
N THR A 204 12.39 63.82 -26.02
CA THR A 204 11.66 63.33 -27.20
C THR A 204 12.39 63.63 -28.52
N ALA A 205 12.33 62.70 -29.48
CA ALA A 205 12.16 62.89 -30.95
C ALA A 205 12.27 61.50 -31.63
N ALA A 206 11.22 60.79 -32.09
CA ALA A 206 10.38 60.96 -33.28
C ALA A 206 11.23 61.05 -34.58
N ILE A 207 11.09 60.26 -35.67
CA ILE A 207 9.94 59.66 -36.40
C ILE A 207 10.42 58.47 -37.29
N LEU A 208 9.50 57.50 -37.54
CA LEU A 208 9.43 56.31 -38.44
C LEU A 208 9.74 56.54 -39.96
N PRO A 209 9.51 55.62 -40.94
CA PRO A 209 9.57 54.13 -41.08
C PRO A 209 10.44 53.67 -42.30
N THR A 210 10.71 52.37 -42.48
CA THR A 210 10.23 51.49 -43.61
C THR A 210 11.01 50.19 -43.77
N SER A 211 10.27 49.20 -44.29
CA SER A 211 10.55 47.81 -44.64
C SER A 211 11.64 47.61 -45.73
N GLU A 212 12.23 46.41 -45.67
CA GLU A 212 12.46 45.48 -46.80
C GLU A 212 13.81 45.41 -47.56
N TYR A 213 14.15 44.14 -47.88
CA TYR A 213 15.11 43.54 -48.85
C TYR A 213 16.60 43.97 -48.84
N MET A 214 17.52 43.07 -48.46
CA MET A 214 18.17 42.02 -49.29
C MET A 214 19.16 41.20 -48.45
#